data_AF-A0A9Q0YGP0-F1
#
_entry.id   AF-A0A9Q0YGP0-F1
#
_cell.length_a   1.000
_cell.length_b   1.000
_cell.length_c   1.000
_cell.angle_alpha   90.00
_cell.angle_beta   90.00
_cell.angle_gamma   90.00
#
_symmetry.space_group_name_H-M   'P 1'
#
loop_
_entity.id
_entity.type
_entity.pdbx_description
1 polymer ?
#
loop_
_entity_poly.entity_id
_entity_poly.type
_entity_poly.pdbx_seq_one_letter_code
_entity_poly.pdbx_strand_id
1 'polypeptide(L)'
;MQVITKSIPRSNLWISTSVPEHQIQTEQAKSFNSSYLVNNLISPVRFYDAVRKIPSKAIVIEIAPHGLMQTLLKRSLPTESDCISLMSRKESDNLHYFLSNIGQLFTLGLTLDLKKLYPPIEYPVGTGTAMLSPGIKWDHSKEWVVPSWEEFLPDSSVFKKTISK
;
A
#
# COMPACT_ATOMS: atom_id res chain seq x y z
N MET A 1 -8.41 28.62 -23.83
CA MET A 1 -7.67 28.74 -22.56
C MET A 1 -8.70 28.73 -21.44
N GLN A 2 -8.69 27.72 -20.56
CA GLN A 2 -9.70 27.56 -19.50
C GLN A 2 -9.18 28.21 -18.22
N VAL A 3 -9.96 29.11 -17.61
CA VAL A 3 -9.61 29.79 -16.35
C VAL A 3 -10.35 29.11 -15.21
N ILE A 4 -9.67 28.88 -14.07
CA ILE A 4 -10.31 28.35 -12.87
C ILE A 4 -11.23 29.43 -12.29
N THR A 5 -12.53 29.22 -12.43
CA THR A 5 -13.57 30.17 -11.97
C THR A 5 -14.09 29.86 -10.57
N LYS A 6 -13.98 28.60 -10.11
CA LYS A 6 -14.46 28.16 -8.80
C LYS A 6 -13.29 27.74 -7.92
N SER A 7 -13.18 28.37 -6.76
CA SER A 7 -12.20 28.01 -5.73
C SER A 7 -12.65 26.76 -4.98
N ILE A 8 -11.73 25.81 -4.78
CA ILE A 8 -11.99 24.56 -4.04
C ILE A 8 -11.14 24.59 -2.76
N PRO A 9 -11.69 24.30 -1.57
CA PRO A 9 -10.89 24.26 -0.34
C PRO A 9 -9.87 23.11 -0.41
N ARG A 10 -8.65 23.38 0.05
CA ARG A 10 -7.57 22.39 0.16
C ARG A 10 -7.75 21.61 1.45
N SER A 11 -7.51 20.30 1.40
CA SER A 11 -7.51 19.47 2.60
C SER A 11 -6.23 19.67 3.41
N ASN A 12 -6.29 19.37 4.71
CA ASN A 12 -5.12 19.40 5.59
C ASN A 12 -4.06 18.33 5.22
N LEU A 13 -4.43 17.35 4.40
CA LEU A 13 -3.51 16.34 3.88
C LEU A 13 -2.56 16.90 2.81
N TRP A 14 -2.94 18.00 2.15
CA TRP A 14 -2.11 18.63 1.13
C TRP A 14 -1.17 19.66 1.73
N ILE A 15 0.09 19.27 1.92
CA ILE A 15 1.17 20.16 2.33
C ILE A 15 1.59 21.05 1.14
N SER A 16 1.48 22.38 1.29
CA SER A 16 1.94 23.32 0.26
C SER A 16 3.45 23.46 0.29
N THR A 17 4.08 23.50 -0.89
CA THR A 17 5.49 23.85 -1.05
C THR A 17 5.71 25.28 -1.53
N SER A 18 4.66 25.99 -1.96
CA SER A 18 4.76 27.38 -2.43
C SER A 18 4.37 28.43 -1.39
N VAL A 19 3.67 28.03 -0.33
CA VAL A 19 3.23 28.92 0.76
C VAL A 19 4.10 28.70 2.01
N PRO A 20 4.69 29.75 2.60
CA PRO A 20 5.39 29.66 3.89
C PRO A 20 4.49 29.17 5.03
N GLU A 21 5.07 28.48 6.02
CA GLU A 21 4.33 27.89 7.13
C GLU A 21 3.46 28.88 7.92
N HIS A 22 4.00 30.08 8.19
CA HIS A 22 3.27 31.14 8.88
C HIS A 22 2.05 31.68 8.09
N GLN A 23 1.96 31.39 6.79
CA GLN A 23 0.87 31.85 5.92
C GLN A 23 -0.12 30.73 5.56
N ILE A 24 0.09 29.49 6.03
CA ILE A 24 -0.77 28.35 5.69
C ILE A 24 -2.23 28.58 6.13
N GLN A 25 -2.46 29.30 7.23
CA GLN A 25 -3.80 29.57 7.75
C GLN A 25 -4.53 30.72 7.06
N THR A 26 -3.88 31.42 6.13
CA THR A 26 -4.51 32.49 5.36
C THR A 26 -5.58 31.94 4.42
N GLU A 27 -6.63 32.72 4.16
CA GLU A 27 -7.71 32.34 3.24
C GLU A 27 -7.21 32.04 1.82
N GLN A 28 -6.13 32.71 1.41
CA GLN A 28 -5.46 32.47 0.12
C GLN A 28 -4.79 31.08 0.07
N ALA A 29 -4.21 30.61 1.18
CA ALA A 29 -3.53 29.33 1.26
C ALA A 29 -4.49 28.15 1.45
N LYS A 30 -5.67 28.38 2.05
CA LYS A 30 -6.70 27.37 2.31
C LYS A 30 -7.43 26.89 1.06
N SER A 31 -7.30 27.56 -0.08
CA SER A 31 -8.03 27.21 -1.29
C SER A 31 -7.15 27.05 -2.52
N PHE A 32 -7.55 26.17 -3.42
CA PHE A 32 -6.94 25.97 -4.72
C PHE A 32 -7.66 26.87 -5.74
N ASN A 33 -7.01 27.97 -6.10
CA ASN A 33 -7.51 28.99 -7.01
C ASN A 33 -6.39 29.50 -7.93
N SER A 34 -6.71 30.40 -8.85
CA SER A 34 -5.75 31.01 -9.78
C SER A 34 -4.59 31.70 -9.06
N SER A 35 -4.86 32.45 -7.99
CA SER A 35 -3.83 33.13 -7.19
C SER A 35 -2.85 32.14 -6.54
N TYR A 36 -3.33 30.99 -6.06
CA TYR A 36 -2.48 29.93 -5.52
C TYR A 36 -1.56 29.33 -6.59
N LEU A 37 -2.08 29.10 -7.81
CA LEU A 37 -1.28 28.60 -8.92
C LEU A 37 -0.23 29.61 -9.39
N VAL A 38 -0.60 30.89 -9.49
CA VAL A 38 0.35 31.96 -9.78
C VAL A 38 1.42 32.02 -8.69
N ASN A 39 1.03 31.94 -7.41
CA ASN A 39 1.98 31.86 -6.30
C ASN A 39 2.90 30.63 -6.43
N ASN A 40 2.37 29.46 -6.80
CA ASN A 40 3.19 28.26 -7.01
C ASN A 40 4.22 28.43 -8.14
N LEU A 41 3.88 29.18 -9.18
CA LEU A 41 4.78 29.43 -10.31
C LEU A 41 5.90 30.42 -9.96
N ILE A 42 5.61 31.47 -9.17
CA ILE A 42 6.55 32.56 -8.90
C ILE A 42 7.33 32.39 -7.59
N SER A 43 6.79 31.62 -6.63
CA SER A 43 7.41 31.44 -5.32
C SER A 43 8.39 30.27 -5.30
N PRO A 44 9.46 30.33 -4.49
CA PRO A 44 10.37 29.21 -4.31
C PRO A 44 9.66 27.95 -3.79
N VAL A 45 10.09 26.80 -4.31
CA VAL A 45 9.58 25.48 -3.87
C VAL A 45 10.26 25.06 -2.58
N ARG A 46 9.50 25.03 -1.48
CA ARG A 46 9.94 24.63 -0.13
C ARG A 46 9.83 23.13 0.07
N PHE A 47 10.54 22.37 -0.76
CA PHE A 47 10.46 20.92 -0.77
C PHE A 47 10.98 20.30 0.54
N TYR A 48 12.13 20.76 1.02
CA TYR A 48 12.74 20.24 2.25
C TYR A 48 11.83 20.40 3.48
N ASP A 49 11.21 21.57 3.63
CA ASP A 49 10.26 21.85 4.72
C ASP A 49 9.05 20.92 4.68
N ALA A 50 8.57 20.58 3.48
CA ALA A 50 7.46 19.66 3.30
C ALA A 50 7.86 18.21 3.61
N VAL A 51 9.03 17.76 3.16
CA VAL A 51 9.52 16.38 3.40
C VAL A 51 9.74 16.12 4.89
N ARG A 52 10.17 17.11 5.66
CA ARG A 52 10.35 16.98 7.12
C ARG A 52 9.05 16.70 7.90
N LYS A 53 7.89 16.91 7.28
CA LYS A 53 6.58 16.63 7.87
C LYS A 53 6.12 15.19 7.60
N ILE A 54 6.84 14.43 6.79
CA ILE A 54 6.54 13.02 6.52
C ILE A 54 6.88 12.21 7.78
N PRO A 55 5.96 11.39 8.30
CA PRO A 55 6.20 10.59 9.50
C PRO A 55 7.27 9.52 9.26
N SER A 56 7.82 8.96 10.35
CA SER A 56 8.68 7.77 10.26
C SER A 56 7.88 6.56 9.76
N LYS A 57 8.57 5.59 9.15
CA LYS A 57 7.97 4.39 8.55
C LYS A 57 6.92 4.69 7.48
N ALA A 58 7.08 5.82 6.78
CA ALA A 58 6.19 6.19 5.68
C ALA A 58 6.61 5.48 4.39
N ILE A 59 5.61 5.19 3.55
CA ILE A 59 5.83 4.70 2.20
C ILE A 59 5.53 5.86 1.25
N VAL A 60 6.58 6.40 0.63
CA VAL A 60 6.52 7.56 -0.25
C VAL A 60 6.46 7.10 -1.70
N ILE A 61 5.45 7.56 -2.42
CA ILE A 61 5.23 7.22 -3.82
C ILE A 61 5.50 8.46 -4.68
N GLU A 62 6.49 8.37 -5.57
CA GLU A 62 6.79 9.43 -6.53
C GLU A 62 5.93 9.27 -7.79
N ILE A 63 5.00 10.20 -7.96
CA ILE A 63 4.10 10.29 -9.12
C ILE A 63 4.73 11.23 -10.15
N ALA A 64 5.51 10.65 -11.06
CA ALA A 64 6.18 11.37 -12.13
C ALA A 64 6.49 10.42 -13.30
N PRO A 65 6.68 10.92 -14.53
CA PRO A 65 7.12 10.10 -15.67
C PRO A 65 8.56 9.58 -15.54
N HIS A 66 9.29 10.01 -14.50
CA HIS A 66 10.59 9.50 -14.10
C HIS A 66 10.84 9.82 -12.64
N GLY A 67 11.38 8.86 -11.87
CA GLY A 67 11.84 9.03 -10.49
C GLY A 67 13.04 9.97 -10.31
N LEU A 68 12.92 11.25 -10.67
CA LEU A 68 13.99 12.25 -10.55
C LEU A 68 14.28 12.60 -9.09
N MET A 69 13.26 12.60 -8.23
CA MET A 69 13.38 13.02 -6.83
C MET A 69 13.83 11.88 -5.91
N GLN A 70 13.93 10.65 -6.40
CA GLN A 70 14.34 9.46 -5.64
C GLN A 70 15.58 9.70 -4.78
N THR A 71 16.67 10.21 -5.38
CA THR A 71 17.93 10.44 -4.66
C THR A 71 17.78 11.49 -3.57
N LEU A 72 17.02 12.56 -3.81
CA LEU A 72 16.81 13.62 -2.83
C LEU A 72 15.90 13.17 -1.69
N LEU A 73 14.81 12.46 -2.04
CA LEU A 73 13.86 11.88 -1.09
C LEU A 73 14.57 10.88 -0.17
N LYS A 74 15.32 9.92 -0.72
CA LYS A 74 16.04 8.91 0.08
C LYS A 74 17.06 9.51 1.06
N ARG A 75 17.59 10.71 0.78
CA ARG A 75 18.50 11.43 1.67
C ARG A 75 17.80 12.27 2.73
N SER A 76 16.56 12.67 2.46
CA SER A 76 15.79 13.61 3.30
C SER A 76 14.73 12.91 4.15
N LEU A 77 14.33 11.70 3.77
CA LEU A 77 13.35 10.88 4.48
C LEU A 77 13.97 10.20 5.72
N PRO A 78 13.17 9.89 6.74
CA PRO A 78 13.62 9.07 7.86
C PRO A 78 14.10 7.69 7.40
N THR A 79 15.13 7.14 8.06
CA THR A 79 15.82 5.89 7.68
C THR A 79 14.90 4.68 7.46
N GLU A 80 13.79 4.61 8.19
CA GLU A 80 12.82 3.50 8.10
C GLU A 80 11.73 3.71 7.04
N SER A 81 11.87 4.74 6.18
CA SER A 81 10.86 5.07 5.16
C SER A 81 11.29 4.57 3.79
N ASP A 82 10.33 4.03 3.05
CA ASP A 82 10.54 3.57 1.68
C ASP A 82 10.14 4.65 0.69
N CYS A 83 10.85 4.71 -0.44
CA CYS A 83 10.53 5.62 -1.54
C CYS A 83 10.51 4.85 -2.85
N ILE A 84 9.33 4.82 -3.50
CA ILE A 84 9.04 4.05 -4.70
C ILE A 84 8.68 5.01 -5.84
N SER A 85 9.27 4.82 -7.02
CA SER A 85 8.91 5.57 -8.23
C SER A 85 8.02 4.73 -9.13
N LEU A 86 7.03 5.36 -9.76
CA LEU A 86 6.07 4.64 -10.61
C LEU A 86 6.54 4.44 -12.06
N MET A 87 7.46 5.29 -12.54
CA MET A 87 7.96 5.27 -13.91
C MET A 87 9.45 5.63 -13.97
N SER A 88 10.11 5.14 -15.02
CA SER A 88 11.53 5.42 -15.28
C SER A 88 11.79 5.58 -16.77
N ARG A 89 12.41 6.71 -17.16
CA ARG A 89 12.90 6.93 -18.53
C ARG A 89 14.01 5.97 -18.95
N LYS A 90 14.65 5.30 -17.97
CA LYS A 90 15.71 4.31 -18.24
C LYS A 90 15.14 2.94 -18.61
N GLU A 91 13.86 2.72 -18.35
CA GLU A 91 13.18 1.44 -18.61
C GLU A 91 12.53 1.46 -19.99
N SER A 92 12.72 0.37 -20.73
CA SER A 92 12.09 0.16 -22.03
C SER A 92 10.60 -0.17 -21.90
N ASP A 93 10.22 -0.91 -20.85
CA ASP A 93 8.84 -1.27 -20.55
C ASP A 93 8.40 -0.67 -19.20
N ASN A 94 7.79 0.51 -19.29
CA ASN A 94 7.26 1.20 -18.11
C ASN A 94 6.00 0.54 -17.55
N LEU A 95 5.27 -0.26 -18.32
CA LEU A 95 4.11 -1.00 -17.79
C LEU A 95 4.59 -2.10 -16.85
N HIS A 96 5.58 -2.88 -17.28
CA HIS A 96 6.22 -3.88 -16.41
C HIS A 96 6.85 -3.21 -15.17
N TYR A 97 7.60 -2.12 -15.36
CA TYR A 97 8.19 -1.37 -14.25
C TYR A 97 7.15 -0.89 -13.24
N PHE A 98 6.05 -0.32 -13.73
CA PHE A 98 4.94 0.13 -12.89
C PHE A 98 4.33 -1.04 -12.09
N LEU A 99 3.97 -2.14 -12.75
CA LEU A 99 3.37 -3.32 -12.09
C LEU A 99 4.32 -3.97 -11.07
N SER A 100 5.62 -4.02 -11.36
CA SER A 100 6.64 -4.48 -10.43
C SER A 100 6.71 -3.61 -9.17
N ASN A 101 6.65 -2.28 -9.32
CA ASN A 101 6.62 -1.36 -8.17
C ASN A 101 5.29 -1.43 -7.40
N ILE A 102 4.17 -1.68 -8.07
CA ILE A 102 2.89 -1.99 -7.40
C ILE A 102 3.01 -3.27 -6.55
N GLY A 103 3.68 -4.30 -7.06
CA GLY A 103 4.03 -5.50 -6.30
C GLY A 103 4.91 -5.19 -5.08
N GLN A 104 5.91 -4.32 -5.25
CA GLN A 104 6.75 -3.87 -4.14
C GLN A 104 5.93 -3.14 -3.06
N LEU A 105 5.00 -2.26 -3.43
CA LEU A 105 4.10 -1.60 -2.48
C LEU A 105 3.27 -2.62 -1.68
N PHE A 106 2.82 -3.71 -2.31
CA PHE A 106 2.13 -4.79 -1.62
C PHE A 106 3.04 -5.48 -0.59
N THR A 107 4.30 -5.75 -0.93
CA THR A 107 5.27 -6.34 0.04
C THR A 107 5.58 -5.42 1.22
N LEU A 108 5.44 -4.10 1.05
CA LEU A 108 5.58 -3.11 2.12
C LEU A 108 4.31 -3.00 2.99
N GLY A 109 3.26 -3.77 2.69
CA GLY A 109 2.03 -3.85 3.48
C GLY A 109 0.86 -3.01 2.94
N LEU A 110 0.97 -2.38 1.76
CA LEU A 110 -0.19 -1.71 1.17
C LEU A 110 -1.17 -2.73 0.58
N THR A 111 -2.45 -2.54 0.88
CA THR A 111 -3.52 -3.26 0.18
C THR A 111 -3.97 -2.45 -1.03
N LEU A 112 -3.78 -3.02 -2.22
CA LEU A 112 -4.10 -2.38 -3.50
C LEU A 112 -5.17 -3.18 -4.24
N ASP A 113 -6.21 -2.50 -4.72
CA ASP A 113 -7.24 -3.11 -5.55
C ASP A 113 -6.82 -3.12 -7.03
N LEU A 114 -6.14 -4.19 -7.43
CA LEU A 114 -5.62 -4.34 -8.80
C LEU A 114 -6.73 -4.54 -9.83
N LYS A 115 -7.96 -4.88 -9.42
CA LYS A 115 -9.08 -5.11 -10.35
C LYS A 115 -9.46 -3.87 -11.14
N LYS A 116 -9.08 -2.68 -10.67
CA LYS A 116 -9.31 -1.40 -11.36
C LYS A 116 -8.33 -1.14 -12.51
N LEU A 117 -7.26 -1.95 -12.62
CA LEU A 117 -6.23 -1.76 -13.64
C LEU A 117 -6.52 -2.51 -14.96
N TYR A 118 -7.48 -3.43 -14.95
CA TYR A 118 -7.84 -4.23 -16.11
C TYR A 118 -9.36 -4.35 -16.22
N PRO A 119 -9.89 -4.75 -17.40
CA PRO A 119 -11.33 -4.90 -17.60
C PRO A 119 -11.97 -5.84 -16.55
N PRO A 120 -13.23 -5.60 -16.16
CA PRO A 120 -13.92 -6.49 -15.23
C PRO A 120 -13.94 -7.94 -15.72
N ILE A 121 -13.75 -8.88 -14.79
CA ILE A 121 -13.83 -10.32 -15.06
C ILE A 121 -15.28 -10.77 -14.88
N GLU A 122 -15.78 -11.58 -15.82
CA GLU A 122 -17.09 -12.23 -15.73
C GLU A 122 -17.03 -13.49 -14.88
N TYR A 123 -18.05 -13.69 -14.03
CA TYR A 123 -18.21 -14.87 -13.19
C TYR A 123 -19.52 -15.60 -13.55
N PRO A 124 -19.60 -16.93 -13.40
CA PRO A 124 -18.58 -17.85 -12.85
C PRO A 124 -17.37 -18.04 -13.79
N VAL A 125 -16.25 -18.47 -13.21
CA VAL A 125 -15.05 -18.82 -14.00
C VAL A 125 -15.31 -20.06 -14.87
N GLY A 126 -14.56 -20.18 -15.98
CA GLY A 126 -14.69 -21.30 -16.91
C GLY A 126 -14.32 -22.66 -16.29
N THR A 127 -14.89 -23.73 -16.83
CA THR A 127 -14.56 -25.12 -16.45
C THR A 127 -13.09 -25.39 -16.72
N GLY A 128 -12.39 -26.05 -15.79
CA GLY A 128 -10.95 -26.30 -15.89
C GLY A 128 -10.05 -25.21 -15.32
N THR A 129 -10.62 -24.11 -14.79
CA THR A 129 -9.86 -23.14 -13.99
C THR A 129 -9.16 -23.85 -12.83
N ALA A 130 -7.86 -23.60 -12.65
CA ALA A 130 -7.03 -24.28 -11.67
C ALA A 130 -7.55 -24.07 -10.23
N MET A 131 -7.43 -25.11 -9.40
CA MET A 131 -7.80 -25.03 -7.99
C MET A 131 -6.81 -24.16 -7.22
N LEU A 132 -7.32 -23.30 -6.34
CA LEU A 132 -6.49 -22.48 -5.46
C LEU A 132 -6.01 -23.24 -4.21
N SER A 133 -6.81 -24.19 -3.72
CA SER A 133 -6.56 -24.88 -2.44
C SER A 133 -5.18 -25.57 -2.35
N PRO A 134 -4.62 -26.20 -3.40
CA PRO A 134 -3.32 -26.86 -3.28
C PRO A 134 -2.14 -25.86 -3.19
N GLY A 135 -2.35 -24.62 -3.66
CA GLY A 135 -1.33 -23.56 -3.66
C GLY A 135 -1.16 -22.85 -2.32
N ILE A 136 -2.14 -22.96 -1.42
CA ILE A 136 -2.06 -22.38 -0.08
C ILE A 136 -1.29 -23.34 0.83
N LYS A 137 -0.22 -22.83 1.45
CA LYS A 137 0.59 -23.57 2.43
C LYS A 137 0.51 -22.86 3.78
N TRP A 138 0.53 -23.66 4.84
CA TRP A 138 0.56 -23.19 6.21
C TRP A 138 1.83 -23.70 6.90
N ASP A 139 2.25 -23.01 7.95
CA ASP A 139 3.29 -23.52 8.83
C ASP A 139 2.72 -24.64 9.71
N HIS A 140 2.98 -25.89 9.30
CA HIS A 140 2.60 -27.10 10.05
C HIS A 140 3.74 -27.61 10.95
N SER A 141 4.68 -26.74 11.36
CA SER A 141 5.78 -27.14 12.27
C SER A 141 5.31 -27.60 13.65
N LYS A 142 4.08 -27.24 14.04
CA LYS A 142 3.46 -27.64 15.31
C LYS A 142 2.47 -28.78 15.09
N GLU A 143 2.64 -29.82 15.86
CA GLU A 143 1.71 -30.94 15.93
C GLU A 143 0.68 -30.72 17.04
N TRP A 144 -0.52 -31.24 16.83
CA TRP A 144 -1.61 -31.20 17.79
C TRP A 144 -1.87 -32.62 18.28
N VAL A 145 -2.26 -32.76 19.55
CA VAL A 145 -2.62 -34.07 20.11
C VAL A 145 -3.83 -34.60 19.35
N VAL A 146 -3.62 -35.72 18.65
CA VAL A 146 -4.69 -36.49 18.03
C VAL A 146 -4.92 -37.70 18.93
N PRO A 147 -6.15 -37.90 19.45
CA PRO A 147 -6.44 -39.05 20.30
C PRO A 147 -6.05 -40.36 19.63
N SER A 148 -5.32 -41.21 20.36
CA SER A 148 -4.94 -42.54 19.87
C SER A 148 -6.11 -43.51 20.01
N TRP A 149 -6.08 -44.62 19.28
CA TRP A 149 -7.13 -45.65 19.35
C TRP A 149 -7.33 -46.17 20.79
N GLU A 150 -6.26 -46.27 21.57
CA GLU A 150 -6.27 -46.76 22.95
C GLU A 150 -7.08 -45.85 23.89
N GLU A 151 -7.14 -44.55 23.62
CA GLU A 151 -7.92 -43.59 24.40
C GLU A 151 -9.44 -43.73 24.19
N PHE A 152 -9.85 -44.42 23.11
CA PHE A 152 -11.25 -44.73 22.83
C PHE A 152 -11.71 -46.07 23.42
N LEU A 153 -10.79 -46.90 23.93
CA LEU A 153 -11.17 -48.16 24.55
C LEU A 153 -11.78 -47.88 25.93
N PRO A 154 -13.00 -48.37 26.22
CA PRO A 154 -13.50 -48.36 27.59
C PRO A 154 -12.54 -49.16 28.46
N ASP A 155 -12.23 -48.63 29.64
CA ASP A 155 -11.27 -49.21 30.56
C ASP A 155 -11.49 -50.73 30.70
N SER A 156 -10.48 -51.53 30.32
CA SER A 156 -10.57 -53.00 30.27
C SER A 156 -10.84 -53.62 31.66
N SER A 157 -10.81 -52.81 32.72
CA SER A 157 -11.28 -53.13 34.06
C SER A 157 -12.80 -53.40 34.13
N VAL A 158 -13.61 -52.87 33.20
CA VAL A 158 -15.08 -53.03 33.19
C VAL A 158 -15.50 -54.41 32.64
N PHE A 159 -14.73 -54.99 31.70
CA PHE A 159 -15.09 -56.27 31.07
C PHE A 159 -14.66 -57.52 31.86
N LYS A 160 -13.80 -57.38 32.89
CA LYS A 160 -13.33 -58.52 33.69
C LYS A 160 -14.34 -59.02 34.75
N LYS A 161 -15.52 -58.40 34.89
CA LYS A 161 -16.47 -58.72 35.97
C LYS A 161 -17.64 -59.65 35.60
N THR A 162 -17.75 -60.13 34.37
CA THR A 162 -18.98 -60.82 33.91
C THR A 162 -18.85 -62.32 33.61
N ILE A 163 -17.71 -62.98 33.84
CA ILE A 163 -17.64 -64.45 33.67
C ILE A 163 -16.88 -65.10 34.82
N SER A 164 -17.59 -65.41 35.91
CA SER A 164 -17.27 -66.50 36.83
C SER A 164 -18.53 -67.33 37.04
N LYS A 165 -18.55 -68.54 36.48
CA LYS A 165 -19.44 -69.63 36.88
C LYS A 165 -18.95 -70.23 38.19
#